data_AF-A0A7K1DJ18-F1
#
_entry.id   AF-A0A7K1DJ18-F1
#
_cell.length_a   1.000
_cell.length_b   1.000
_cell.length_c   1.000
_cell.angle_alpha   90.00
_cell.angle_beta   90.00
_cell.angle_gamma   90.00
#
_symmetry.space_group_name_H-M   'P 1'
#
loop_
_entity.id
_entity.type
_entity.pdbx_description
1 polymer ?
#
loop_
_entity_poly.entity_id
_entity_poly.type
_entity_poly.pdbx_seq_one_letter_code
_entity_poly.pdbx_strand_id
1 'polypeptide(L)'
;MTIIYDPLHAKYLDEADTREELTRVYDLCHGCRLCFKFCPSFPTLFSYIDAHDDQDAGKMTPAQQDHVADECFQCKLCYVNCPYTPGIHEWALDFPRLMLRVDAMRRANGQVSTRSKITTAMLGRTDALGMAATSSGPIANKVMGAKPGS
;
A
#
# COMPACT_ATOMS: atom_id res chain seq x y z
N MET A 1 5.62 -21.46 -5.51
CA MET A 1 5.45 -20.12 -4.90
C MET A 1 6.60 -19.85 -3.94
N THR A 2 7.38 -18.79 -4.18
CA THR A 2 8.48 -18.38 -3.29
C THR A 2 8.05 -17.13 -2.54
N ILE A 3 8.08 -17.18 -1.20
CA ILE A 3 7.72 -16.03 -0.37
C ILE A 3 8.85 -15.00 -0.43
N ILE A 4 8.62 -13.89 -1.14
CA ILE A 4 9.62 -12.86 -1.39
C ILE A 4 9.23 -11.56 -0.69
N TYR A 5 9.97 -11.24 0.37
CA TYR A 5 9.87 -9.96 1.08
C TYR A 5 11.17 -9.15 1.05
N ASP A 6 12.27 -9.73 0.59
CA ASP A 6 13.55 -9.04 0.43
C ASP A 6 13.50 -8.12 -0.79
N PRO A 7 13.62 -6.79 -0.62
CA PRO A 7 13.62 -5.83 -1.73
C PRO A 7 14.79 -6.01 -2.71
N LEU A 8 15.84 -6.73 -2.31
CA LEU A 8 17.00 -7.02 -3.17
C LEU A 8 16.81 -8.28 -4.01
N HIS A 9 15.75 -9.04 -3.78
CA HIS A 9 15.47 -10.24 -4.55
C HIS A 9 15.17 -9.90 -6.02
N ALA A 10 15.73 -10.66 -6.96
CA ALA A 10 15.62 -10.36 -8.40
C ALA A 10 14.16 -10.29 -8.90
N LYS A 11 13.26 -11.04 -8.28
CA LYS A 11 11.81 -11.05 -8.59
C LYS A 11 10.98 -10.07 -7.75
N TYR A 12 11.59 -9.24 -6.91
CA TYR A 12 10.83 -8.37 -6.00
C TYR A 12 9.85 -7.45 -6.75
N LEU A 13 10.23 -6.97 -7.93
CA LEU A 13 9.42 -6.09 -8.79
C LEU A 13 8.66 -6.84 -9.89
N ASP A 14 8.74 -8.17 -9.93
CA ASP A 14 8.01 -8.98 -10.92
C ASP A 14 6.51 -8.96 -10.58
N GLU A 15 5.69 -8.54 -11.54
CA GLU A 15 4.25 -8.42 -11.32
C GLU A 15 3.60 -9.79 -11.11
N ALA A 16 3.86 -10.77 -11.98
CA ALA A 16 3.20 -12.07 -11.92
C ALA A 16 3.47 -12.78 -10.58
N ASP A 17 4.72 -12.80 -10.12
CA ASP A 17 5.12 -13.35 -8.82
C ASP A 17 4.48 -12.59 -7.66
N THR A 18 4.42 -11.25 -7.74
CA THR A 18 3.75 -10.43 -6.71
C THR A 18 2.25 -10.74 -6.63
N ARG A 19 1.58 -10.90 -7.77
CA ARG A 19 0.15 -11.19 -7.87
C ARG A 19 -0.18 -12.60 -7.38
N GLU A 20 0.68 -13.59 -7.67
CA GLU A 20 0.58 -14.95 -7.12
C GLU A 20 0.62 -14.93 -5.58
N GLU A 21 1.56 -14.18 -5.01
CA GLU A 21 1.70 -14.03 -3.57
C GLU A 21 0.53 -13.24 -2.94
N LEU A 22 -0.02 -12.24 -3.64
CA LEU A 22 -1.24 -11.55 -3.22
C LEU A 22 -2.41 -12.51 -3.11
N THR A 23 -2.68 -13.31 -4.15
CA THR A 23 -3.74 -14.32 -4.13
C THR A 23 -3.59 -15.24 -2.92
N ARG A 24 -2.39 -15.79 -2.69
CA ARG A 24 -2.12 -16.66 -1.54
C ARG A 24 -2.38 -15.98 -0.20
N VAL A 25 -1.83 -14.78 0.00
CA VAL A 25 -2.00 -14.07 1.28
C VAL A 25 -3.44 -13.64 1.49
N TYR A 26 -4.14 -13.24 0.43
CA TYR A 26 -5.53 -12.81 0.48
C TYR A 26 -6.48 -13.95 0.83
N ASP A 27 -6.30 -15.14 0.26
CA ASP A 27 -7.03 -16.35 0.66
C ASP A 27 -6.81 -16.67 2.15
N LEU A 28 -5.54 -16.66 2.60
CA LEU A 28 -5.22 -16.93 4.01
C LEU A 28 -5.83 -15.89 4.97
N CYS A 29 -5.79 -14.62 4.59
CA CYS A 29 -6.38 -13.54 5.36
C CYS A 29 -7.91 -13.63 5.42
N HIS A 30 -8.56 -13.98 4.30
CA HIS A 30 -10.00 -14.19 4.23
C HIS A 30 -10.45 -15.41 5.03
N GLY A 31 -9.67 -16.49 5.03
CA GLY A 31 -9.96 -17.69 5.82
C GLY A 31 -9.93 -17.44 7.33
N CYS A 32 -8.98 -16.63 7.84
CA CYS A 32 -8.85 -16.40 9.29
C CYS A 32 -9.66 -15.22 9.83
N ARG A 33 -9.89 -14.16 9.03
CA ARG A 33 -10.61 -12.93 9.39
C ARG A 33 -10.26 -12.31 10.75
N LEU A 34 -9.04 -12.46 11.25
CA LEU A 34 -8.66 -11.89 12.55
C LEU A 34 -8.32 -10.39 12.49
N CYS A 35 -7.98 -9.89 11.29
CA CYS A 35 -7.33 -8.59 11.14
C CYS A 35 -8.29 -7.39 10.95
N PHE A 36 -9.59 -7.61 10.71
CA PHE A 36 -10.53 -6.54 10.34
C PHE A 36 -10.70 -5.43 11.38
N LYS A 37 -10.45 -5.73 12.66
CA LYS A 37 -10.51 -4.74 13.74
C LYS A 37 -9.31 -3.79 13.75
N PHE A 38 -8.23 -4.13 13.05
CA PHE A 38 -6.94 -3.43 13.13
C PHE A 38 -6.61 -2.64 11.87
N CYS A 39 -7.23 -2.94 10.73
CA CYS A 39 -6.83 -2.39 9.44
C CYS A 39 -7.99 -2.40 8.43
N PRO A 40 -8.22 -1.27 7.71
CA PRO A 40 -9.33 -1.13 6.77
C PRO A 40 -9.19 -1.96 5.49
N SER A 41 -7.96 -2.31 5.08
CA SER A 41 -7.71 -3.18 3.92
C SER A 41 -8.47 -4.51 3.98
N PHE A 42 -8.70 -5.06 5.18
CA PHE A 42 -9.33 -6.37 5.35
C PHE A 42 -10.84 -6.36 5.07
N PRO A 43 -11.65 -5.43 5.61
CA PRO A 43 -13.04 -5.25 5.14
C PRO A 43 -13.18 -5.17 3.61
N THR A 44 -12.34 -4.38 2.95
CA THR A 44 -12.33 -4.25 1.49
C THR A 44 -11.97 -5.57 0.80
N LEU A 45 -10.89 -6.20 1.25
CA LEU A 45 -10.48 -7.53 0.77
C LEU A 45 -11.63 -8.53 0.87
N PHE A 46 -12.28 -8.62 2.02
CA PHE A 46 -13.35 -9.57 2.25
C PHE A 46 -14.55 -9.29 1.38
N SER A 47 -14.91 -8.02 1.19
CA SER A 47 -16.03 -7.65 0.32
C SER A 47 -15.81 -8.07 -1.14
N TYR A 48 -14.57 -8.04 -1.64
CA TYR A 48 -14.26 -8.50 -2.99
C TYR A 48 -14.33 -10.01 -3.12
N ILE A 49 -13.78 -10.75 -2.15
CA ILE A 49 -13.78 -12.21 -2.18
C ILE A 49 -15.20 -12.76 -1.93
N ASP A 50 -15.95 -12.18 -0.99
CA ASP A 50 -17.32 -12.59 -0.65
C ASP A 50 -18.33 -12.35 -1.78
N ALA A 51 -17.98 -11.56 -2.79
CA ALA A 51 -18.80 -11.37 -3.99
C ALA A 51 -18.74 -12.55 -4.97
N HIS A 52 -17.84 -13.52 -4.75
CA HIS A 52 -17.69 -14.72 -5.56
C HIS A 52 -18.26 -15.94 -4.82
N ASP A 53 -19.03 -16.78 -5.53
CA ASP A 53 -19.73 -17.94 -4.93
C ASP A 53 -18.78 -18.95 -4.26
N ASP A 54 -17.58 -19.13 -4.80
CA ASP A 54 -16.54 -20.02 -4.29
C ASP A 54 -15.49 -19.32 -3.41
N GLN A 55 -15.65 -18.01 -3.17
CA GLN A 55 -14.79 -17.20 -2.31
C GLN A 55 -13.29 -17.34 -2.61
N ASP A 56 -12.93 -17.48 -3.88
CA ASP A 56 -11.55 -17.63 -4.37
C ASP A 56 -10.90 -16.26 -4.61
N ALA A 57 -9.84 -15.90 -3.87
CA ALA A 57 -9.10 -14.66 -4.08
C ALA A 57 -8.38 -14.61 -5.44
N GLY A 58 -8.17 -15.75 -6.09
CA GLY A 58 -7.65 -15.85 -7.45
C GLY A 58 -8.55 -15.19 -8.51
N LYS A 59 -9.84 -14.97 -8.18
CA LYS A 59 -10.79 -14.27 -9.05
C LYS A 59 -10.74 -12.75 -8.93
N MET A 60 -10.01 -12.22 -7.95
CA MET A 60 -9.84 -10.78 -7.81
C MET A 60 -9.06 -10.22 -9.02
N THR A 61 -9.60 -9.16 -9.61
CA THR A 61 -8.89 -8.40 -10.64
C THR A 61 -7.67 -7.67 -10.06
N PRO A 62 -6.64 -7.35 -10.87
CA PRO A 62 -5.50 -6.56 -10.40
C PRO A 62 -5.90 -5.24 -9.75
N ALA A 63 -6.95 -4.57 -10.23
CA ALA A 63 -7.45 -3.33 -9.66
C ALA A 63 -8.07 -3.52 -8.26
N GLN A 64 -8.79 -4.63 -8.03
CA GLN A 64 -9.32 -4.96 -6.71
C GLN A 64 -8.20 -5.30 -5.73
N GLN A 65 -7.18 -6.04 -6.18
CA GLN A 65 -6.00 -6.32 -5.38
C GLN A 65 -5.25 -5.03 -5.02
N ASP A 66 -5.08 -4.13 -5.99
CA ASP A 66 -4.45 -2.83 -5.78
C ASP A 66 -5.22 -1.97 -4.79
N HIS A 67 -6.56 -2.00 -4.81
CA HIS A 67 -7.37 -1.23 -3.87
C HIS A 67 -7.16 -1.69 -2.42
N VAL A 68 -7.05 -3.01 -2.18
CA VAL A 68 -6.71 -3.54 -0.85
C VAL A 68 -5.35 -3.02 -0.38
N ALA A 69 -4.37 -2.94 -1.29
CA ALA A 69 -3.05 -2.39 -1.00
C ALA A 69 -3.09 -0.88 -0.74
N ASP A 70 -3.87 -0.13 -1.50
CA ASP A 70 -4.02 1.33 -1.38
C ASP A 70 -4.60 1.74 -0.01
N GLU A 71 -5.37 0.87 0.65
CA GLU A 71 -5.89 1.09 2.01
C GLU A 71 -4.90 0.72 3.13
N CYS A 72 -3.73 0.20 2.80
CA CYS A 72 -2.74 -0.21 3.78
C CYS A 72 -1.85 0.97 4.22
N PHE A 73 -2.12 1.53 5.40
CA PHE A 73 -1.33 2.63 5.96
C PHE A 73 -0.01 2.22 6.66
N GLN A 74 0.45 0.98 6.48
CA GLN A 74 1.72 0.50 7.06
C GLN A 74 1.86 0.64 8.59
N CYS A 75 0.74 0.62 9.33
CA CYS A 75 0.72 0.73 10.80
C CYS A 75 1.20 -0.55 11.52
N LYS A 76 1.23 -1.69 10.81
CA LYS A 76 1.65 -3.03 11.29
C LYS A 76 0.82 -3.64 12.43
N LEU A 77 -0.32 -3.05 12.80
CA LEU A 77 -1.20 -3.62 13.84
C LEU A 77 -1.74 -5.01 13.49
N CYS A 78 -2.01 -5.26 12.20
CA CYS A 78 -2.40 -6.59 11.71
C CYS A 78 -1.27 -7.61 11.84
N TYR A 79 -0.02 -7.22 11.61
CA TYR A 79 1.15 -8.10 11.69
C TYR A 79 1.41 -8.56 13.13
N VAL A 80 1.37 -7.64 14.10
CA VAL A 80 1.63 -7.95 15.52
C VAL A 80 0.63 -8.97 16.08
N ASN A 81 -0.62 -8.93 15.61
CA ASN A 81 -1.67 -9.86 16.04
C ASN A 81 -1.79 -11.11 15.17
N CYS A 82 -1.04 -11.21 14.08
CA CYS A 82 -1.15 -12.32 13.15
C CYS A 82 -0.40 -13.56 13.69
N PRO A 83 -1.06 -14.73 13.81
CA PRO A 83 -0.40 -15.95 14.26
C PRO A 83 0.46 -16.60 13.17
N TYR A 84 0.39 -16.11 11.93
CA TYR A 84 0.97 -16.76 10.75
C TYR A 84 2.24 -16.08 10.22
N THR A 85 2.88 -15.24 11.02
CA THR A 85 4.02 -14.42 10.59
C THR A 85 5.31 -15.23 10.37
N PRO A 86 6.28 -14.69 9.57
CA PRO A 86 7.56 -15.33 9.37
C PRO A 86 8.29 -15.63 10.69
N GLY A 87 8.82 -16.84 10.81
CA GLY A 87 9.52 -17.32 12.01
C GLY A 87 8.60 -17.90 13.10
N ILE A 88 7.27 -17.73 12.98
CA ILE A 88 6.29 -18.32 13.89
C ILE A 88 5.47 -19.41 13.19
N HIS A 89 5.15 -19.23 11.90
CA HIS A 89 4.37 -20.20 11.12
C HIS A 89 4.96 -20.42 9.72
N GLU A 90 4.73 -21.60 9.16
CA GLU A 90 5.22 -22.01 7.83
C GLU A 90 4.65 -21.18 6.68
N TRP A 91 3.46 -20.61 6.85
CA TRP A 91 2.83 -19.73 5.86
C TRP A 91 3.55 -18.39 5.68
N ALA A 92 4.40 -18.02 6.65
CA ALA A 92 5.23 -16.82 6.67
C ALA A 92 4.53 -15.58 6.06
N LEU A 93 3.35 -15.26 6.59
CA LEU A 93 2.49 -14.17 6.12
C LEU A 93 2.97 -12.84 6.69
N ASP A 94 3.46 -11.95 5.82
CA ASP A 94 3.82 -10.57 6.17
C ASP A 94 3.04 -9.59 5.27
N PHE A 95 1.79 -9.33 5.67
CA PHE A 95 0.88 -8.46 4.92
C PHE A 95 1.49 -7.06 4.70
N PRO A 96 2.03 -6.35 5.72
CA PRO A 96 2.64 -5.04 5.49
C PRO A 96 3.79 -5.05 4.48
N ARG A 97 4.72 -6.02 4.55
CA ARG A 97 5.82 -6.11 3.58
C ARG A 97 5.31 -6.45 2.18
N LEU A 98 4.28 -7.28 2.06
CA LEU A 98 3.67 -7.56 0.77
C LEU A 98 3.04 -6.29 0.19
N MET A 99 2.34 -5.47 0.97
CA MET A 99 1.77 -4.22 0.46
C MET A 99 2.87 -3.24 0.01
N LEU A 100 4.01 -3.15 0.72
CA LEU A 100 5.17 -2.38 0.25
C LEU A 100 5.72 -2.90 -1.08
N ARG A 101 5.75 -4.24 -1.24
CA ARG A 101 6.17 -4.87 -2.49
C ARG A 101 5.20 -4.54 -3.64
N VAL A 102 3.90 -4.51 -3.38
CA VAL A 102 2.88 -4.08 -4.35
C VAL A 102 3.15 -2.65 -4.81
N ASP A 103 3.38 -1.71 -3.90
CA ASP A 103 3.68 -0.32 -4.26
C ASP A 103 4.95 -0.19 -5.11
N ALA A 104 6.00 -0.91 -4.73
CA ALA A 104 7.27 -0.93 -5.46
C ALA A 104 7.09 -1.52 -6.86
N MET A 105 6.41 -2.67 -6.96
CA MET A 105 6.08 -3.34 -8.22
C MET A 105 5.23 -2.44 -9.12
N ARG A 106 4.14 -1.85 -8.62
CA ARG A 106 3.27 -0.94 -9.38
C ARG A 106 4.04 0.27 -9.90
N ARG A 107 4.96 0.81 -9.09
CA ARG A 107 5.83 1.93 -9.50
C ARG A 107 6.78 1.52 -10.62
N ALA A 108 7.42 0.37 -10.52
CA ALA A 108 8.38 -0.15 -11.50
C ALA A 108 7.71 -0.51 -12.83
N ASN A 109 6.52 -1.10 -12.78
CA ASN A 109 5.77 -1.57 -13.95
C ASN A 109 4.87 -0.48 -14.58
N GLY A 110 5.03 0.79 -14.19
CA GLY A 110 4.32 1.90 -14.83
C GLY A 110 2.84 2.03 -14.47
N GLN A 111 2.37 1.34 -13.43
CA GLN A 111 0.96 1.28 -13.02
C GLN A 111 0.52 2.47 -12.17
N VAL A 112 1.47 3.33 -11.77
CA VAL A 112 1.20 4.59 -11.07
C VAL A 112 1.25 5.78 -12.01
N SER A 113 0.28 6.69 -11.88
CA SER A 113 0.16 7.85 -12.77
C SER A 113 1.39 8.75 -12.73
N THR A 114 1.70 9.41 -13.86
CA THR A 114 2.81 10.39 -13.94
C THR A 114 2.65 11.50 -12.92
N ARG A 115 1.41 11.97 -12.69
CA ARG A 115 1.09 12.95 -11.65
C ARG A 115 1.51 12.44 -10.28
N SER A 116 1.11 11.22 -9.90
CA SER A 116 1.49 10.62 -8.62
C SER A 116 3.00 10.48 -8.48
N LYS A 117 3.70 10.05 -9.53
CA LYS A 117 5.18 9.95 -9.54
C LYS A 117 5.84 11.30 -9.24
N ILE A 118 5.37 12.36 -9.90
CA ILE A 118 5.88 13.73 -9.72
C ILE A 118 5.55 14.24 -8.31
N THR A 119 4.31 14.08 -7.85
CA THR A 119 3.90 14.48 -6.50
C THR A 119 4.76 13.78 -5.44
N THR A 120 4.93 12.46 -5.53
CA THR A 120 5.81 11.71 -4.60
C THR A 120 7.25 12.20 -4.66
N ALA A 121 7.79 12.46 -5.86
CA ALA A 121 9.16 12.95 -6.01
C ALA A 121 9.35 14.38 -5.45
N MET A 122 8.33 15.23 -5.56
CA MET A 122 8.31 16.56 -4.96
C MET A 122 8.22 16.46 -3.44
N LEU A 123 7.22 15.75 -2.92
CA LEU A 123 6.99 15.58 -1.47
C LEU A 123 8.16 14.89 -0.76
N GLY A 124 8.87 13.99 -1.45
CA GLY A 124 10.07 13.35 -0.92
C GLY A 124 11.29 14.29 -0.80
N ARG A 125 11.25 15.47 -1.43
CA ARG A 125 12.30 16.51 -1.31
C ARG A 125 11.92 17.54 -0.26
N THR A 126 11.80 17.09 0.98
CA THR A 126 11.32 17.91 2.11
C THR A 126 12.13 19.18 2.32
N ASP A 127 13.45 19.14 2.18
CA ASP A 127 14.31 20.32 2.36
C ASP A 127 14.08 21.37 1.28
N ALA A 128 14.02 20.95 0.02
CA ALA A 128 13.77 21.83 -1.11
C ALA A 128 12.37 22.46 -1.00
N LEU A 129 11.36 21.66 -0.64
CA LEU A 129 10.02 22.14 -0.38
C LEU A 129 9.95 23.11 0.80
N GLY A 130 10.66 22.81 1.89
CA GLY A 130 10.72 23.65 3.08
C GLY A 130 11.34 25.02 2.77
N MET A 131 12.49 25.04 2.08
CA MET A 131 13.13 26.27 1.64
C MET A 131 12.21 27.10 0.75
N ALA A 132 11.57 26.46 -0.24
CA ALA A 132 10.62 27.14 -1.12
C ALA A 132 9.44 27.73 -0.32
N ALA A 133 8.86 26.95 0.60
CA ALA A 133 7.75 27.39 1.44
C ALA A 133 8.15 28.59 2.34
N THR A 134 9.30 28.52 3.01
CA THR A 134 9.77 29.62 3.88
C THR A 134 10.09 30.88 3.07
N SER A 135 10.63 30.75 1.85
CA SER A 135 10.91 31.90 0.98
C SER A 135 9.65 32.69 0.57
N SER A 136 8.47 32.07 0.64
CA SER A 136 7.18 32.72 0.35
C SER A 136 6.61 33.55 1.52
N GLY A 137 7.26 33.54 2.68
CA GLY A 137 6.81 34.24 3.89
C GLY A 137 6.47 35.73 3.70
N PRO A 138 7.32 36.54 3.03
CA PRO A 138 7.00 37.95 2.77
C PRO A 138 5.72 38.15 1.95
N ILE A 139 5.42 37.25 1.01
CA ILE A 139 4.21 37.30 0.19
C ILE A 139 2.99 36.96 1.05
N ALA A 140 3.07 35.89 1.84
CA ALA A 140 2.01 35.50 2.77
C ALA A 140 1.69 36.63 3.76
N ASN A 141 2.71 37.28 4.33
CA ASN A 141 2.54 38.43 5.23
C ASN A 141 1.84 39.61 4.54
N LYS A 142 2.19 39.88 3.27
CA LYS A 142 1.56 40.95 2.48
C LYS A 142 0.08 40.67 2.20
N VAL A 143 -0.27 39.42 1.90
CA VAL A 143 -1.66 39.00 1.66
C VAL A 143 -2.48 39.08 2.94
N MET A 144 -1.96 38.54 4.05
CA MET A 144 -2.66 38.57 5.34
C MET A 144 -2.82 39.98 5.92
N GLY A 145 -1.93 40.91 5.57
CA GLY A 145 -2.02 42.31 5.96
C GLY A 145 -2.91 43.19 5.05
N ALA A 146 -3.47 42.63 3.97
CA ALA A 146 -4.35 43.38 3.08
C ALA A 146 -5.70 43.67 3.75
N LYS A 147 -6.28 44.85 3.49
CA LYS A 147 -7.57 45.23 4.05
C LYS A 147 -8.70 44.42 3.40
N PRO A 148 -9.77 44.05 4.13
CA PRO A 148 -10.91 43.36 3.52
C PRO A 148 -11.52 44.22 2.39
N GLY A 149 -11.63 43.66 1.19
CA GLY A 149 -12.27 44.29 0.02
C GLY A 149 -11.35 44.98 -0.99
N SER A 150 -10.01 44.86 -0.85
CA SER A 150 -9.02 45.25 -1.88
C SER A 150 -8.54 44.07 -2.71
#